data_AF-A0AAD0KA78-F1
#
_entry.id   AF-A0AAD0KA78-F1
#
_cell.length_a   1.000
_cell.length_b   1.000
_cell.length_c   1.000
_cell.angle_alpha   90.00
_cell.angle_beta   90.00
_cell.angle_gamma   90.00
#
_symmetry.space_group_name_H-M   'P 1'
#
loop_
_entity.id
_entity.type
_entity.pdbx_description
1 polymer ?
#
loop_
_entity_poly.entity_id
_entity_poly.type
_entity_poly.pdbx_seq_one_letter_code
_entity_poly.pdbx_strand_id
1 'polypeptide(L)'
;MSYPPSGPGGYPHGDYPQGGYPSGGYPSGQVPPGPPRSPWSSPAVLVAIGAGVLLVVVGVLAALLLIPADDDSADRDTADGGPPSGSTVTSTVTRPAETTAPTTTPTTPTLTSPTPVRPAPTVAGADWQGFTTGPRCNAAGDPAVVVGQTSRSRVVICQVGTQTGRWYYKGLAPEGGIELQFPTRTGDTFEARNGAVRYLVSPASLTIVEGGAVLAEEPMLAYWSLPG
;
A
#
# COMPACT_ATOMS: atom_id res chain seq x y z
N MET A 1 44.13 33.78 -64.67
CA MET A 1 44.88 34.05 -63.43
C MET A 1 45.87 32.91 -63.27
N SER A 2 47.14 33.23 -63.47
CA SER A 2 48.25 32.30 -63.53
C SER A 2 48.80 32.05 -62.12
N TYR A 3 49.07 30.79 -61.77
CA TYR A 3 49.82 30.45 -60.56
C TYR A 3 51.33 30.46 -60.85
N PRO A 4 52.16 31.08 -60.00
CA PRO A 4 53.60 30.81 -59.95
C PRO A 4 53.98 29.83 -58.81
N PRO A 5 55.22 29.32 -58.81
CA PRO A 5 55.51 27.94 -58.46
C PRO A 5 56.05 27.73 -57.04
N SER A 6 55.99 26.46 -56.62
CA SER A 6 56.62 25.85 -55.46
C SER A 6 58.14 26.10 -55.38
N GLY A 7 58.57 26.75 -54.30
CA GLY A 7 59.98 26.85 -53.90
C GLY A 7 60.30 25.90 -52.73
N PRO A 8 61.52 25.32 -52.67
CA PRO A 8 61.92 24.40 -51.62
C PRO A 8 62.49 25.17 -50.42
N GLY A 9 61.71 25.28 -49.36
CA GLY A 9 62.16 25.80 -48.07
C GLY A 9 62.76 24.70 -47.22
N GLY A 10 64.07 24.46 -47.37
CA GLY A 10 64.85 23.71 -46.40
C GLY A 10 65.01 24.52 -45.12
N TYR A 11 64.64 23.93 -43.98
CA TYR A 11 64.92 24.49 -42.65
C TYR A 11 66.09 23.72 -42.02
N PRO A 12 67.01 24.42 -41.35
CA PRO A 12 68.27 23.87 -40.88
C PRO A 12 68.10 22.93 -39.68
N HIS A 13 68.94 21.91 -39.64
CA HIS A 13 69.22 21.09 -38.46
C HIS A 13 69.77 22.00 -37.35
N GLY A 14 68.96 22.21 -36.31
CA GLY A 14 69.40 22.75 -35.03
C GLY A 14 69.77 21.59 -34.10
N ASP A 15 71.06 21.48 -33.78
CA ASP A 15 71.57 20.67 -32.69
C ASP A 15 71.02 21.18 -31.36
N TYR A 16 70.25 20.32 -30.67
CA TYR A 16 69.90 20.51 -29.27
C TYR A 16 70.50 19.36 -28.46
N PRO A 17 71.22 19.65 -27.35
CA PRO A 17 71.90 18.65 -26.56
C PRO A 17 70.91 17.70 -25.88
N GLN A 18 71.25 16.41 -25.85
CA GLN A 18 70.60 15.38 -25.04
C GLN A 18 70.70 15.73 -23.54
N GLY A 19 69.68 16.43 -23.04
CA GLY A 19 69.40 16.54 -21.61
C GLY A 19 68.39 15.46 -21.22
N GLY A 20 68.82 14.49 -20.42
CA GLY A 20 68.00 13.37 -19.97
C GLY A 20 66.75 13.82 -19.21
N TYR A 21 65.59 13.35 -19.66
CA TYR A 21 64.34 13.41 -18.91
C TYR A 21 64.19 12.10 -18.13
N PRO A 22 63.86 12.14 -16.83
CA PRO A 22 63.59 10.92 -16.07
C PRO A 22 62.32 10.26 -16.60
N SER A 23 62.36 8.94 -16.73
CA SER A 23 61.22 8.07 -17.01
C SER A 23 60.15 8.24 -15.94
N GLY A 24 59.15 9.09 -16.20
CA GLY A 24 57.93 9.18 -15.41
C GLY A 24 57.08 7.95 -15.64
N GLY A 25 57.00 7.07 -14.65
CA GLY A 25 56.09 5.94 -14.65
C GLY A 25 54.64 6.42 -14.66
N TYR A 26 53.87 5.98 -15.64
CA TYR A 26 52.42 6.11 -15.64
C TYR A 26 51.88 5.18 -14.54
N PRO A 27 51.09 5.66 -13.57
CA PRO A 27 50.39 4.78 -12.65
C PRO A 27 49.35 3.97 -13.44
N SER A 28 49.48 2.65 -13.43
CA SER A 28 48.45 1.73 -13.91
C SER A 28 47.21 1.86 -13.04
N GLY A 29 46.22 2.62 -13.53
CA GLY A 29 44.88 2.66 -12.94
C GLY A 29 44.30 1.24 -12.89
N GLN A 30 43.87 0.83 -11.71
CA GLN A 30 43.19 -0.44 -11.50
C GLN A 30 41.87 -0.44 -12.30
N VAL A 31 41.70 -1.43 -13.17
CA VAL A 31 40.42 -1.70 -13.83
C VAL A 31 39.40 -2.07 -12.74
N PRO A 32 38.25 -1.38 -12.64
CA PRO A 32 37.21 -1.76 -11.69
C PRO A 32 36.74 -3.20 -11.95
N PRO A 33 36.46 -4.01 -10.91
CA PRO A 33 35.85 -5.32 -11.11
C PRO A 33 34.49 -5.15 -11.79
N GLY A 34 34.24 -5.95 -12.83
CA GLY A 34 32.93 -5.99 -13.48
C GLY A 34 31.81 -6.37 -12.50
N PRO A 35 30.55 -6.00 -12.80
CA PRO A 35 29.42 -6.29 -11.92
C PRO A 35 29.28 -7.80 -11.66
N PRO A 36 28.88 -8.21 -10.44
CA PRO A 36 28.70 -9.61 -10.11
C PRO A 36 27.64 -10.24 -11.02
N ARG A 37 27.98 -11.35 -11.65
CA ARG A 37 27.06 -12.17 -12.45
C ARG A 37 25.98 -12.73 -11.53
N SER A 38 24.71 -12.45 -11.86
CA SER A 38 23.55 -12.88 -11.09
C SER A 38 23.46 -14.42 -11.03
N PRO A 39 23.31 -15.03 -9.84
CA PRO A 39 23.23 -16.48 -9.71
C PRO A 39 21.95 -17.10 -10.31
N TRP A 40 20.96 -16.28 -10.67
CA TRP A 40 19.63 -16.71 -11.13
C TRP A 40 19.57 -17.27 -12.55
N SER A 41 20.64 -17.18 -13.34
CA SER A 41 20.71 -17.79 -14.68
C SER A 41 21.39 -19.17 -14.68
N SER A 42 21.56 -19.80 -13.51
CA SER A 42 22.13 -21.15 -13.43
C SER A 42 21.07 -22.19 -13.82
N PRO A 43 21.30 -23.04 -14.84
CA PRO A 43 20.32 -24.06 -15.26
C PRO A 43 19.92 -25.01 -14.12
N ALA A 44 20.79 -25.22 -13.13
CA ALA A 44 20.49 -25.99 -11.93
C ALA A 44 19.37 -25.38 -11.05
N VAL A 45 19.26 -24.05 -10.98
CA VAL A 45 18.20 -23.37 -10.20
C VAL A 45 16.85 -23.50 -10.90
N LEU A 46 16.83 -23.45 -12.23
CA LEU A 46 15.61 -23.64 -13.02
C LEU A 46 15.06 -25.08 -12.91
N VAL A 47 15.95 -26.09 -12.87
CA VAL A 47 15.54 -27.49 -12.67
C VAL A 47 14.93 -27.72 -11.27
N ALA A 48 15.49 -27.11 -10.23
CA ALA A 48 14.97 -27.23 -8.87
C ALA A 48 13.57 -26.61 -8.71
N ILE A 49 13.31 -25.46 -9.34
CA ILE A 49 12.00 -24.80 -9.32
C ILE A 49 10.96 -25.66 -10.04
N GLY A 50 11.30 -26.22 -11.21
CA GLY A 50 10.40 -27.10 -11.96
C GLY A 50 9.97 -28.35 -11.16
N ALA A 51 10.92 -28.98 -10.45
CA ALA A 51 10.62 -30.14 -9.61
C ALA A 51 9.72 -29.79 -8.42
N GLY A 52 9.92 -28.63 -7.80
CA GLY A 52 9.09 -28.16 -6.69
C GLY A 52 7.63 -27.91 -7.07
N VAL A 53 7.40 -27.24 -8.21
CA VAL A 53 6.03 -26.95 -8.70
C VAL A 53 5.27 -28.24 -9.02
N LEU A 54 5.93 -29.24 -9.61
CA LEU A 54 5.31 -30.53 -9.92
C LEU A 54 4.82 -31.25 -8.65
N LEU A 55 5.62 -31.24 -7.58
CA LEU A 55 5.24 -31.88 -6.31
C LEU A 55 4.04 -31.22 -5.65
N VAL A 56 3.92 -29.89 -5.71
CA VAL A 56 2.77 -29.16 -5.17
C VAL A 56 1.48 -29.50 -5.93
N VAL A 57 1.54 -29.55 -7.26
CA VAL A 57 0.37 -29.90 -8.10
C VAL A 57 -0.11 -31.33 -7.82
N VAL A 58 0.81 -32.29 -7.70
CA VAL A 58 0.47 -33.68 -7.34
C VAL A 58 -0.15 -33.77 -5.94
N GLY A 59 0.39 -33.02 -4.97
CA GLY A 59 -0.15 -32.98 -3.61
C GLY A 59 -1.58 -32.43 -3.52
N VAL A 60 -1.87 -31.34 -4.25
CA VAL A 60 -3.21 -30.73 -4.28
C VAL A 60 -4.23 -31.64 -4.98
N LEU A 61 -3.84 -32.31 -6.07
CA LEU A 61 -4.68 -33.29 -6.76
C LEU A 61 -4.99 -34.51 -5.86
N ALA A 62 -4.00 -35.01 -5.12
CA ALA A 62 -4.21 -36.10 -4.18
C ALA A 62 -5.16 -35.70 -3.03
N ALA A 63 -5.03 -34.48 -2.50
CA ALA A 63 -5.91 -33.97 -1.46
C ALA A 63 -7.35 -33.79 -1.94
N LEU A 64 -7.56 -33.31 -3.17
CA LEU A 64 -8.89 -33.12 -3.74
C LEU A 64 -9.60 -34.46 -4.03
N LEU A 65 -8.85 -35.51 -4.39
CA LEU A 65 -9.39 -36.86 -4.63
C LEU A 65 -9.69 -37.66 -3.35
N LEU A 66 -9.22 -37.20 -2.18
CA LEU A 66 -9.42 -37.87 -0.88
C LEU A 66 -10.57 -37.28 -0.05
N ILE A 67 -11.36 -36.34 -0.59
CA ILE A 67 -12.52 -35.78 0.11
C ILE A 67 -13.73 -36.70 -0.14
N PRO A 68 -14.26 -37.42 0.87
CA PRO A 68 -15.51 -38.17 0.73
C PRO A 68 -16.67 -37.19 0.53
N ALA A 69 -17.53 -37.50 -0.43
CA ALA A 69 -18.81 -36.82 -0.61
C ALA A 69 -19.83 -37.49 0.32
N ASP A 70 -20.28 -36.77 1.36
CA ASP A 70 -21.43 -37.19 2.15
C ASP A 70 -22.71 -36.76 1.40
N ASP A 71 -23.34 -37.73 0.76
CA ASP A 71 -24.72 -37.68 0.28
C ASP A 71 -25.66 -37.97 1.47
N ASP A 72 -26.53 -37.02 1.85
CA ASP A 72 -27.72 -37.34 2.62
C ASP A 72 -28.91 -36.46 2.21
N SER A 73 -29.82 -37.08 1.46
CA SER A 73 -31.15 -36.59 1.13
C SER A 73 -32.20 -37.47 1.80
N ALA A 74 -33.18 -36.82 2.42
CA ALA A 74 -34.58 -37.24 2.66
C ALA A 74 -34.90 -38.48 3.53
N ASP A 75 -35.63 -38.26 4.63
CA ASP A 75 -37.06 -38.60 4.80
C ASP A 75 -37.51 -38.22 6.24
N ARG A 76 -38.38 -37.22 6.41
CA ARG A 76 -39.85 -37.28 6.66
C ARG A 76 -40.29 -38.32 7.70
N ASP A 77 -40.83 -37.83 8.82
CA ASP A 77 -42.19 -38.24 9.23
C ASP A 77 -42.94 -37.20 10.08
N THR A 78 -43.92 -36.60 9.41
CA THR A 78 -45.30 -36.25 9.81
C THR A 78 -45.69 -36.17 11.29
N ALA A 79 -46.12 -34.98 11.73
CA ALA A 79 -47.30 -34.84 12.61
C ALA A 79 -48.09 -33.58 12.22
N ASP A 80 -49.33 -33.84 11.85
CA ASP A 80 -50.41 -32.98 11.39
C ASP A 80 -50.97 -32.04 12.49
N GLY A 81 -51.54 -30.90 12.09
CA GLY A 81 -52.50 -30.15 12.93
C GLY A 81 -52.30 -28.62 13.10
N GLY A 82 -52.77 -27.82 12.14
CA GLY A 82 -53.51 -26.55 12.38
C GLY A 82 -52.78 -25.22 12.71
N PRO A 83 -53.02 -24.11 11.95
CA PRO A 83 -52.59 -22.74 12.28
C PRO A 83 -53.75 -21.87 12.85
N PRO A 84 -53.52 -20.61 13.29
CA PRO A 84 -52.45 -20.02 14.10
C PRO A 84 -53.03 -19.41 15.41
N SER A 85 -52.24 -19.23 16.46
CA SER A 85 -52.64 -18.34 17.58
C SER A 85 -51.43 -17.62 18.14
N GLY A 86 -51.36 -16.33 17.81
CA GLY A 86 -50.39 -15.41 18.39
C GLY A 86 -50.66 -15.23 19.87
N SER A 87 -49.71 -15.63 20.70
CA SER A 87 -49.71 -15.29 22.12
C SER A 87 -49.34 -13.81 22.27
N THR A 88 -50.38 -13.00 22.38
CA THR A 88 -50.32 -11.61 22.84
C THR A 88 -50.00 -11.64 24.34
N VAL A 89 -48.89 -11.02 24.75
CA VAL A 89 -48.62 -10.77 26.17
C VAL A 89 -49.38 -9.51 26.57
N THR A 90 -50.51 -9.71 27.24
CA THR A 90 -51.33 -8.63 27.80
C THR A 90 -50.78 -8.23 29.18
N SER A 91 -50.00 -7.16 29.24
CA SER A 91 -49.67 -6.48 30.49
C SER A 91 -50.79 -5.51 30.84
N THR A 92 -51.65 -5.89 31.78
CA THR A 92 -52.68 -5.00 32.34
C THR A 92 -52.00 -4.07 33.35
N VAL A 93 -51.81 -2.80 33.00
CA VAL A 93 -51.40 -1.75 33.95
C VAL A 93 -52.62 -0.86 34.22
N THR A 94 -53.14 -1.01 35.43
CA THR A 94 -54.21 -0.20 36.02
C THR A 94 -53.80 1.26 36.07
N ARG A 95 -54.59 2.13 35.44
CA ARG A 95 -54.48 3.59 35.44
C ARG A 95 -55.28 4.18 36.61
N PRO A 96 -54.65 4.87 37.56
CA PRO A 96 -55.33 5.92 38.32
C PRO A 96 -55.42 7.18 37.45
N ALA A 97 -56.60 7.77 37.38
CA ALA A 97 -56.82 9.07 36.78
C ALA A 97 -56.42 10.15 37.79
N GLU A 98 -55.42 10.97 37.49
CA GLU A 98 -55.15 12.21 38.22
C GLU A 98 -54.75 13.36 37.27
N THR A 99 -55.64 14.35 37.25
CA THR A 99 -55.43 15.80 37.27
C THR A 99 -54.25 16.40 36.49
N THR A 100 -54.61 17.21 35.49
CA THR A 100 -53.76 18.11 34.71
C THR A 100 -53.01 19.11 35.60
N ALA A 101 -51.68 19.02 35.64
CA ALA A 101 -50.78 20.06 36.11
C ALA A 101 -49.74 20.35 35.01
N PRO A 102 -49.41 21.61 34.70
CA PRO A 102 -48.38 21.93 33.71
C PRO A 102 -47.00 21.58 34.28
N THR A 103 -46.42 20.47 33.85
CA THR A 103 -45.01 20.14 34.13
C THR A 103 -44.12 20.94 33.19
N THR A 104 -43.48 21.98 33.72
CA THR A 104 -42.33 22.63 33.10
C THR A 104 -41.18 21.63 33.00
N THR A 105 -40.88 21.14 31.79
CA THR A 105 -39.71 20.32 31.52
C THR A 105 -38.45 21.13 31.86
N PRO A 106 -37.56 20.65 32.74
CA PRO A 106 -36.28 21.30 32.96
C PRO A 106 -35.43 21.12 31.70
N THR A 107 -35.11 22.24 31.02
CA THR A 107 -34.14 22.28 29.93
C THR A 107 -32.76 21.93 30.51
N THR A 108 -32.37 20.66 30.43
CA THR A 108 -30.99 20.25 30.74
C THR A 108 -30.06 20.95 29.74
N PRO A 109 -29.07 21.74 30.19
CA PRO A 109 -28.09 22.32 29.28
C PRO A 109 -27.31 21.17 28.61
N THR A 110 -27.38 21.10 27.29
CA THR A 110 -26.52 20.21 26.49
C THR A 110 -25.08 20.69 26.69
N LEU A 111 -24.28 19.96 27.47
CA LEU A 111 -22.84 20.17 27.52
C LEU A 111 -22.25 19.82 26.14
N THR A 112 -21.91 20.85 25.37
CA THR A 112 -21.15 20.71 24.14
C THR A 112 -19.73 20.27 24.52
N SER A 113 -19.45 18.98 24.38
CA SER A 113 -18.08 18.47 24.55
C SER A 113 -17.18 19.13 23.49
N PRO A 114 -16.01 19.67 23.86
CA PRO A 114 -15.12 20.30 22.90
C PRO A 114 -14.68 19.26 21.87
N THR A 115 -14.88 19.55 20.58
CA THR A 115 -14.38 18.69 19.50
C THR A 115 -12.85 18.71 19.54
N PRO A 116 -12.16 17.55 19.57
CA PRO A 116 -10.71 17.52 19.53
C PRO A 116 -10.19 18.24 18.29
N VAL A 117 -9.29 19.22 18.47
CA VAL A 117 -8.59 19.86 17.34
C VAL A 117 -7.62 18.84 16.76
N ARG A 118 -7.86 18.41 15.52
CA ARG A 118 -7.01 17.45 14.80
C ARG A 118 -6.25 18.16 13.68
N PRO A 119 -4.97 17.82 13.45
CA PRO A 119 -4.26 18.28 12.26
C PRO A 119 -5.06 17.89 11.00
N ALA A 120 -5.31 18.87 10.13
CA ALA A 120 -5.98 18.65 8.87
C ALA A 120 -4.95 18.38 7.75
N PRO A 121 -5.22 17.43 6.84
CA PRO A 121 -4.41 17.27 5.64
C PRO A 121 -4.42 18.51 4.76
N THR A 122 -3.27 18.77 4.13
CA THR A 122 -3.12 19.85 3.13
C THR A 122 -3.49 19.40 1.71
N VAL A 123 -3.85 18.12 1.52
CA VAL A 123 -4.25 17.55 0.23
C VAL A 123 -5.67 18.03 -0.12
N ALA A 124 -5.86 18.52 -1.35
CA ALA A 124 -7.14 19.04 -1.80
C ALA A 124 -8.26 17.99 -1.73
N GLY A 125 -9.43 18.38 -1.19
CA GLY A 125 -10.57 17.48 -1.04
C GLY A 125 -10.42 16.46 0.09
N ALA A 126 -9.39 16.58 0.94
CA ALA A 126 -9.22 15.77 2.14
C ALA A 126 -9.55 16.55 3.42
N ASP A 127 -10.01 15.83 4.43
CA ASP A 127 -10.17 16.28 5.81
C ASP A 127 -9.42 15.34 6.76
N TRP A 128 -9.57 15.53 8.07
CA TRP A 128 -8.87 14.75 9.09
C TRP A 128 -9.12 13.23 9.05
N GLN A 129 -10.09 12.73 8.28
CA GLN A 129 -10.34 11.29 8.07
C GLN A 129 -9.91 10.78 6.69
N GLY A 130 -9.31 11.61 5.84
CA GLY A 130 -8.93 11.26 4.48
C GLY A 130 -9.75 12.00 3.43
N PHE A 131 -10.00 11.40 2.27
CA PHE A 131 -10.71 12.10 1.19
C PHE A 131 -12.22 12.20 1.49
N THR A 132 -12.80 13.38 1.22
CA THR A 132 -14.26 13.61 1.29
C THR A 132 -15.01 12.87 0.18
N THR A 133 -14.33 12.60 -0.93
CA THR A 133 -14.80 11.73 -2.02
C THR A 133 -13.69 10.71 -2.31
N GLY A 134 -13.81 9.49 -1.80
CA GLY A 134 -12.82 8.43 -2.01
C GLY A 134 -12.47 7.68 -0.73
N PRO A 135 -11.21 7.20 -0.58
CA PRO A 135 -10.81 6.43 0.58
C PRO A 135 -10.85 7.32 1.84
N ARG A 136 -11.53 6.81 2.87
CA ARG A 136 -11.76 7.50 4.15
C ARG A 136 -11.71 6.51 5.30
N CYS A 137 -11.15 6.92 6.43
CA CYS A 137 -11.12 6.14 7.65
C CYS A 137 -12.53 5.71 8.09
N ASN A 138 -12.61 4.48 8.62
CA ASN A 138 -13.86 3.76 8.85
C ASN A 138 -14.67 4.34 10.01
N ALA A 139 -14.04 4.62 11.15
CA ALA A 139 -14.73 5.15 12.31
C ALA A 139 -14.60 6.67 12.41
N ALA A 140 -15.62 7.32 12.96
CA ALA A 140 -15.60 8.74 13.32
C ALA A 140 -14.57 9.09 14.43
N GLY A 141 -13.88 8.10 14.99
CA GLY A 141 -12.76 8.28 15.91
C GLY A 141 -11.39 8.18 15.25
N ASP A 142 -11.33 7.65 14.02
CA ASP A 142 -10.09 7.25 13.34
C ASP A 142 -9.54 8.40 12.50
N PRO A 143 -8.41 9.02 12.89
CA PRO A 143 -7.80 10.05 12.08
C PRO A 143 -6.96 9.43 10.95
N ALA A 144 -6.89 10.13 9.82
CA ALA A 144 -5.87 9.90 8.82
C ALA A 144 -4.50 10.33 9.37
N VAL A 145 -3.51 9.47 9.21
CA VAL A 145 -2.09 9.76 9.51
C VAL A 145 -1.28 9.96 8.23
N VAL A 146 -1.78 9.48 7.09
CA VAL A 146 -1.26 9.76 5.75
C VAL A 146 -2.42 9.97 4.81
N VAL A 147 -2.28 10.95 3.91
CA VAL A 147 -3.16 11.17 2.77
C VAL A 147 -2.27 11.39 1.55
N GLY A 148 -2.43 10.55 0.52
CA GLY A 148 -1.67 10.63 -0.73
C GLY A 148 -2.59 10.61 -1.94
N GLN A 149 -2.23 11.39 -2.95
CA GLN A 149 -2.92 11.44 -4.23
C GLN A 149 -1.92 11.32 -5.37
N THR A 150 -2.18 10.41 -6.30
CA THR A 150 -1.46 10.25 -7.56
C THR A 150 -2.37 10.67 -8.73
N SER A 151 -1.93 10.47 -9.97
CA SER A 151 -2.78 10.67 -11.15
C SER A 151 -3.90 9.64 -11.29
N ARG A 152 -3.76 8.46 -10.67
CA ARG A 152 -4.70 7.33 -10.80
C ARG A 152 -5.35 6.93 -9.48
N SER A 153 -4.61 7.04 -8.40
CA SER A 153 -4.94 6.45 -7.11
C SER A 153 -5.02 7.50 -6.01
N ARG A 154 -5.83 7.18 -5.00
CA ARG A 154 -5.88 7.89 -3.72
C ARG A 154 -5.58 6.90 -2.61
N VAL A 155 -4.79 7.31 -1.63
CA VAL A 155 -4.40 6.47 -0.50
C VAL A 155 -4.57 7.21 0.82
N VAL A 156 -5.03 6.50 1.83
CA VAL A 156 -5.14 6.98 3.21
C VAL A 156 -4.60 5.90 4.13
N ILE A 157 -3.79 6.31 5.10
CA ILE A 157 -3.44 5.44 6.23
C ILE A 157 -4.14 6.02 7.45
N CYS A 158 -4.90 5.18 8.12
CA CYS A 158 -5.77 5.55 9.22
C CYS A 158 -5.23 4.96 10.52
N GLN A 159 -5.34 5.70 11.61
CA GLN A 159 -5.10 5.19 12.95
C GLN A 159 -6.40 4.71 13.59
N VAL A 160 -6.36 3.57 14.26
CA VAL A 160 -7.52 3.07 15.00
C VAL A 160 -7.69 3.87 16.27
N GLY A 161 -8.70 4.74 16.30
CA GLY A 161 -8.96 5.69 17.37
C GLY A 161 -7.69 6.45 17.76
N THR A 162 -7.33 6.33 19.04
CA THR A 162 -6.14 6.96 19.64
C THR A 162 -4.95 6.00 19.78
N GLN A 163 -5.03 4.80 19.19
CA GLN A 163 -4.02 3.75 19.34
C GLN A 163 -2.84 4.00 18.40
N THR A 164 -1.80 4.68 18.89
CA THR A 164 -0.57 4.95 18.14
C THR A 164 0.03 3.67 17.55
N GLY A 165 0.39 3.73 16.27
CA GLY A 165 1.01 2.62 15.54
C GLY A 165 0.04 1.51 15.12
N ARG A 166 -1.23 1.56 15.55
CA ARG A 166 -2.25 0.65 15.04
C ARG A 166 -2.93 1.28 13.84
N TRP A 167 -2.44 0.90 12.66
CA TRP A 167 -2.90 1.47 11.41
C TRP A 167 -3.66 0.47 10.54
N TYR A 168 -4.44 1.03 9.61
CA TYR A 168 -4.97 0.34 8.43
C TYR A 168 -4.85 1.25 7.22
N TYR A 169 -4.60 0.66 6.06
CA TYR A 169 -4.46 1.32 4.77
C TYR A 169 -5.78 1.26 4.02
N LYS A 170 -6.13 2.33 3.32
CA LYS A 170 -7.22 2.38 2.35
C LYS A 170 -6.71 2.95 1.03
N GLY A 171 -6.80 2.14 -0.02
CA GLY A 171 -6.49 2.55 -1.39
C GLY A 171 -7.74 2.60 -2.23
N LEU A 172 -7.80 3.54 -3.17
CA LEU A 172 -8.81 3.57 -4.22
C LEU A 172 -8.13 3.88 -5.55
N ALA A 173 -8.31 3.00 -6.52
CA ALA A 173 -7.89 3.15 -7.90
C ALA A 173 -9.10 2.87 -8.84
N PRO A 174 -8.99 3.09 -10.16
CA PRO A 174 -10.09 2.83 -11.10
C PRO A 174 -10.59 1.38 -11.06
N GLU A 175 -9.72 0.44 -10.71
CA GLU A 175 -10.00 -0.99 -10.61
C GLU A 175 -10.81 -1.34 -9.34
N GLY A 176 -10.82 -0.44 -8.35
CA GLY A 176 -11.55 -0.61 -7.11
C GLY A 176 -10.81 -0.10 -5.87
N GLY A 177 -11.45 -0.28 -4.73
CA GLY A 177 -10.89 0.04 -3.42
C GLY A 177 -10.38 -1.19 -2.69
N ILE A 178 -9.37 -1.00 -1.84
CA ILE A 178 -8.85 -2.05 -0.96
C ILE A 178 -8.58 -1.48 0.43
N GLU A 179 -8.79 -2.31 1.45
CA GLU A 179 -8.39 -2.03 2.82
C GLU A 179 -7.42 -3.11 3.31
N LEU A 180 -6.29 -2.70 3.87
CA LEU A 180 -5.25 -3.60 4.36
C LEU A 180 -4.91 -3.26 5.81
N GLN A 181 -4.77 -4.29 6.62
CA GLN A 181 -4.49 -4.13 8.04
C GLN A 181 -2.99 -4.03 8.31
N PHE A 182 -2.65 -3.36 9.42
CA PHE A 182 -1.30 -3.32 9.98
C PHE A 182 -0.20 -2.82 9.03
N PRO A 183 -0.35 -1.66 8.35
CA PRO A 183 0.78 -1.00 7.73
C PRO A 183 1.92 -0.79 8.73
N THR A 184 3.15 -0.97 8.29
CA THR A 184 4.35 -0.63 9.08
C THR A 184 4.99 0.62 8.52
N ARG A 185 5.75 1.38 9.33
CA ARG A 185 6.45 2.59 8.90
C ARG A 185 7.95 2.40 9.02
N THR A 186 8.69 2.77 7.97
CA THR A 186 10.15 2.86 7.95
C THR A 186 10.55 4.21 7.34
N GLY A 187 11.14 5.09 8.14
CA GLY A 187 11.34 6.48 7.73
C GLY A 187 10.00 7.11 7.37
N ASP A 188 9.90 7.76 6.21
CA ASP A 188 8.66 8.35 5.71
C ASP A 188 7.83 7.41 4.83
N THR A 189 8.24 6.15 4.71
CA THR A 189 7.53 5.17 3.89
C THR A 189 6.69 4.26 4.77
N PHE A 190 5.44 4.06 4.37
CA PHE A 190 4.55 3.09 4.95
C PHE A 190 4.40 1.88 4.03
N GLU A 191 4.44 0.68 4.59
CA GLU A 191 4.26 -0.56 3.86
C GLU A 191 3.00 -1.26 4.34
N ALA A 192 1.99 -1.40 3.47
CA ALA A 192 0.85 -2.28 3.69
C ALA A 192 1.00 -3.56 2.85
N ARG A 193 0.44 -4.69 3.31
CA ARG A 193 0.61 -5.99 2.65
C ARG A 193 -0.71 -6.66 2.32
N ASN A 194 -0.77 -7.28 1.14
CA ASN A 194 -1.81 -8.22 0.73
C ASN A 194 -1.12 -9.50 0.21
N GLY A 195 -0.97 -10.50 1.08
CA GLY A 195 -0.17 -11.68 0.77
C GLY A 195 1.28 -11.30 0.40
N ALA A 196 1.69 -11.63 -0.83
CA ALA A 196 3.02 -11.31 -1.37
C ALA A 196 3.14 -9.88 -1.95
N VAL A 197 2.01 -9.18 -2.13
CA VAL A 197 1.97 -7.82 -2.67
C VAL A 197 2.21 -6.82 -1.55
N ARG A 198 3.12 -5.87 -1.77
CA ARG A 198 3.42 -4.77 -0.86
C ARG A 198 3.07 -3.45 -1.51
N TYR A 199 2.42 -2.58 -0.75
CA TYR A 199 2.04 -1.23 -1.13
C TYR A 199 2.92 -0.28 -0.33
N LEU A 200 3.90 0.31 -0.99
CA LEU A 200 4.86 1.25 -0.43
C LEU A 200 4.36 2.67 -0.69
N VAL A 201 3.92 3.34 0.37
CA VAL A 201 3.41 4.71 0.33
C VAL A 201 4.48 5.64 0.88
N SER A 202 5.03 6.48 0.02
CA SER A 202 6.04 7.47 0.39
C SER A 202 5.62 8.88 -0.06
N PRO A 203 6.30 9.94 0.40
CA PRO A 203 6.06 11.29 -0.13
C PRO A 203 6.32 11.42 -1.63
N ALA A 204 7.12 10.54 -2.22
CA ALA A 204 7.52 10.60 -3.63
C ALA A 204 6.61 9.77 -4.54
N SER A 205 6.15 8.60 -4.07
CA SER A 205 5.38 7.67 -4.90
C SER A 205 4.54 6.68 -4.08
N LEU A 206 3.53 6.13 -4.75
CA LEU A 206 2.90 4.86 -4.41
C LEU A 206 3.52 3.77 -5.29
N THR A 207 4.27 2.85 -4.69
CA THR A 207 4.89 1.73 -5.40
C THR A 207 4.27 0.41 -4.94
N ILE A 208 3.76 -0.37 -5.89
CA ILE A 208 3.19 -1.69 -5.65
C ILE A 208 4.19 -2.73 -6.16
N VAL A 209 4.61 -3.64 -5.28
CA VAL A 209 5.61 -4.67 -5.60
C VAL A 209 5.13 -6.06 -5.22
N GLU A 210 5.48 -7.05 -6.02
CA GLU A 210 5.22 -8.47 -5.73
C GLU A 210 6.45 -9.30 -6.12
N GLY A 211 6.91 -10.17 -5.21
CA GLY A 211 8.06 -11.05 -5.51
C GLY A 211 9.36 -10.33 -5.91
N GLY A 212 9.48 -9.02 -5.63
CA GLY A 212 10.61 -8.19 -6.05
C GLY A 212 10.43 -7.46 -7.39
N ALA A 213 9.36 -7.74 -8.14
CA ALA A 213 8.98 -6.98 -9.32
C ALA A 213 8.09 -5.78 -8.96
N VAL A 214 8.29 -4.65 -9.64
CA VAL A 214 7.41 -3.48 -9.53
C VAL A 214 6.20 -3.72 -10.44
N LEU A 215 5.02 -3.86 -9.84
CA LEU A 215 3.76 -4.00 -10.57
C LEU A 215 3.22 -2.64 -11.00
N ALA A 216 3.39 -1.62 -10.15
CA ALA A 216 3.02 -0.25 -10.45
C ALA A 216 3.92 0.71 -9.67
N GLU A 217 4.25 1.84 -10.29
CA GLU A 217 4.88 2.98 -9.64
C GLU A 217 4.16 4.25 -10.08
N GLU A 218 3.53 4.92 -9.11
CA GLU A 218 2.72 6.10 -9.36
C GLU A 218 3.33 7.30 -8.62
N PRO A 219 3.77 8.35 -9.32
CA PRO A 219 4.28 9.56 -8.69
C PRO A 219 3.22 10.21 -7.79
N MET A 220 3.66 10.65 -6.61
CA MET A 220 2.81 11.34 -5.66
C MET A 220 2.65 12.79 -6.09
N LEU A 221 1.42 13.18 -6.44
CA LEU A 221 1.08 14.55 -6.86
C LEU A 221 0.77 15.45 -5.66
N ALA A 222 0.24 14.86 -4.59
CA ALA A 222 0.04 15.53 -3.31
C ALA A 222 0.20 14.53 -2.18
N TYR A 223 0.86 14.97 -1.10
CA TYR A 223 1.14 14.15 0.06
C TYR A 223 1.01 14.96 1.34
N TRP A 224 0.44 14.33 2.35
CA TRP A 224 0.44 14.83 3.71
C TRP A 224 0.58 13.65 4.67
N SER A 225 1.34 13.83 5.74
CA SER A 225 1.40 12.88 6.85
C SER A 225 1.58 13.60 8.17
N LEU A 226 1.18 12.94 9.25
CA LEU A 226 1.60 13.37 10.58
C LEU A 226 3.11 13.19 10.75
N PRO A 227 3.78 14.10 11.49
CA PRO A 227 5.16 13.87 11.89
C PRO A 227 5.22 12.60 12.75
N GLY A 228 6.26 11.80 12.52
CA GLY A 228 6.48 10.55 13.24
C GLY A 228 7.50 10.64 14.36
#